data_AF-A0A0D7AJP9-F1
#
_entry.id   AF-A0A0D7AJP9-F1
#
_cell.length_a   1.000
_cell.length_b   1.000
_cell.length_c   1.000
_cell.angle_alpha   90.00
_cell.angle_beta   90.00
_cell.angle_gamma   90.00
#
_symmetry.space_group_name_H-M   'P 1'
#
loop_
_entity.id
_entity.type
_entity.pdbx_description
1 polymer ?
#
loop_
_entity_poly.entity_id
_entity_poly.type
_entity_poly.pdbx_seq_one_letter_code
_entity_poly.pdbx_strand_id
1 'polypeptide(L)'
;MTRCGSPSLQWLIDAQSEDHQDLVLRVLEAREDLRCHARYVSQYHHKLPLLGRLPRGIDSNAVSYYSVSAATTPETIHHNRYVDVLPFDRTRVLASGKSCCSDDGSDVDEGRYLNANWILERFGGKWWIASQAPLPHTAHAFLSLIYDPITLPSPHTSDTSLRHCCRRSALQSRVRTVVQLTQNVEHGRRKAHTYFPGEIGQTEVVSSEQNASSAPLRVTLLDSKTAPSARCVISTVSISSCLEDSGNEAVTFRHLLYTAWPDHGVPLPEDRASLLEFVKLVDSTNRCAEVSGDASRDPDPPVIVGCSAGIGRTGTFIALSSLLRDQGVLPPPAHPTPFSVLQPSPLGELSEDVKWDHVALEVDTLREQRPGMVQRDEQLFSIYALLHDGCLTSR
;
A
#
# COMPACT_ATOMS: atom_id res chain seq x y z
N MET A 1 -33.38 -11.55 11.72
CA MET A 1 -32.89 -12.93 11.90
C MET A 1 -31.39 -12.91 11.71
N THR A 2 -30.68 -12.73 12.82
CA THR A 2 -29.22 -12.70 12.94
C THR A 2 -28.65 -14.07 12.60
N ARG A 3 -27.85 -14.18 11.54
CA ARG A 3 -26.96 -15.35 11.33
C ARG A 3 -25.87 -15.30 12.42
N CYS A 4 -26.20 -15.80 13.61
CA CYS A 4 -25.23 -16.12 14.63
C CYS A 4 -24.71 -17.52 14.32
N GLY A 5 -23.66 -17.57 13.50
CA GLY A 5 -22.88 -18.75 13.19
C GLY A 5 -21.50 -18.25 12.84
N SER A 6 -20.67 -18.01 13.84
CA SER A 6 -19.27 -17.65 13.62
C SER A 6 -18.64 -18.75 12.75
N PRO A 7 -17.90 -18.42 11.67
CA PRO A 7 -17.00 -19.42 11.08
C PRO A 7 -16.10 -19.93 12.20
N SER A 8 -15.93 -21.24 12.32
CA SER A 8 -15.10 -21.80 13.36
C SER A 8 -13.69 -21.22 13.22
N LEU A 9 -13.17 -20.58 14.25
CA LEU A 9 -11.74 -20.21 14.38
C LEU A 9 -10.83 -21.46 14.44
N GLN A 10 -11.36 -22.64 14.13
CA GLN A 10 -10.65 -23.91 14.13
C GLN A 10 -9.43 -23.85 13.21
N TRP A 11 -9.57 -23.29 12.00
CA TRP A 11 -8.42 -23.12 11.11
C TRP A 11 -7.31 -22.27 11.76
N LEU A 12 -7.67 -21.23 12.52
CA LEU A 12 -6.71 -20.36 13.19
C LEU A 12 -6.03 -21.09 14.36
N ILE A 13 -6.77 -21.92 15.09
CA ILE A 13 -6.23 -22.77 16.15
C ILE A 13 -5.26 -23.79 15.55
N ASP A 14 -5.65 -24.45 14.47
CA ASP A 14 -4.85 -25.46 13.78
C ASP A 14 -3.56 -24.82 13.20
N ALA A 15 -3.66 -23.59 12.70
CA ALA A 15 -2.53 -22.83 12.17
C ALA A 15 -1.56 -22.29 13.24
N GLN A 16 -1.86 -22.44 14.54
CA GLN A 16 -0.92 -22.09 15.61
C GLN A 16 0.11 -23.17 15.93
N SER A 17 0.04 -24.35 15.29
CA SER A 17 1.07 -25.37 15.42
C SER A 17 2.42 -24.88 14.90
N GLU A 18 3.49 -25.08 15.68
CA GLU A 18 4.87 -24.72 15.32
C GLU A 18 5.30 -25.39 14.00
N ASP A 19 5.06 -26.71 13.87
CA ASP A 19 5.38 -27.47 12.65
C ASP A 19 4.67 -26.90 11.41
N HIS A 20 3.44 -26.41 11.58
CA HIS A 20 2.66 -25.82 10.48
C HIS A 20 3.19 -24.44 10.12
N GLN A 21 3.48 -23.60 11.11
CA GLN A 21 4.04 -22.27 10.88
C GLN A 21 5.40 -22.33 10.19
N ASP A 22 6.25 -23.31 10.55
CA ASP A 22 7.52 -23.59 9.87
C ASP A 22 7.32 -24.07 8.42
N LEU A 23 6.27 -24.85 8.16
CA LEU A 23 5.89 -25.23 6.80
C LEU A 23 5.46 -24.00 5.99
N VAL A 24 4.63 -23.12 6.56
CA VAL A 24 4.17 -21.88 5.92
C VAL A 24 5.36 -21.00 5.55
N LEU A 25 6.32 -20.80 6.48
CA LEU A 25 7.52 -20.02 6.22
C LEU A 25 8.30 -20.56 5.01
N ARG A 26 8.60 -21.86 5.00
CA ARG A 26 9.34 -22.49 3.90
C ARG A 26 8.63 -22.35 2.55
N VAL A 27 7.31 -22.51 2.52
CA VAL A 27 6.51 -22.37 1.30
C VAL A 27 6.52 -20.93 0.79
N LEU A 28 6.33 -19.95 1.68
CA LEU A 28 6.35 -18.52 1.32
C LEU A 28 7.74 -18.03 0.91
N GLU A 29 8.80 -18.53 1.55
CA GLU A 29 10.20 -18.23 1.21
C GLU A 29 10.56 -18.78 -0.17
N ALA A 30 10.29 -20.06 -0.43
CA ALA A 30 10.57 -20.67 -1.73
C ALA A 30 9.87 -19.94 -2.90
N ARG A 31 8.65 -19.43 -2.67
CA ARG A 31 7.94 -18.60 -3.66
C ARG A 31 8.56 -17.21 -3.80
N GLU A 32 8.99 -16.60 -2.71
CA GLU A 32 9.66 -15.30 -2.77
C GLU A 32 11.01 -15.38 -3.49
N ASP A 33 11.74 -16.48 -3.38
CA ASP A 33 12.96 -16.73 -4.16
C ASP A 33 12.68 -16.74 -5.66
N LEU A 34 11.59 -17.38 -6.10
CA LEU A 34 11.18 -17.39 -7.50
C LEU A 34 10.80 -15.97 -7.98
N ARG A 35 10.07 -15.20 -7.17
CA ARG A 35 9.77 -13.79 -7.47
C ARG A 35 11.04 -12.96 -7.55
N CYS A 36 11.96 -13.14 -6.60
CA CYS A 36 13.23 -12.42 -6.55
C CYS A 36 14.07 -12.70 -7.80
N HIS A 37 14.12 -13.96 -8.24
CA HIS A 37 14.84 -14.33 -9.45
C HIS A 37 14.23 -13.71 -10.71
N ALA A 38 12.90 -13.74 -10.85
CA ALA A 38 12.20 -13.10 -11.97
C ALA A 38 12.41 -11.56 -11.98
N ARG A 39 12.28 -10.91 -10.81
CA ARG A 39 12.57 -9.47 -10.62
C ARG A 39 14.00 -9.13 -11.01
N TYR A 40 14.98 -9.91 -10.52
CA TYR A 40 16.39 -9.69 -10.84
C TYR A 40 16.61 -9.70 -12.34
N VAL A 41 16.05 -10.69 -13.06
CA VAL A 41 16.15 -10.75 -14.52
C VAL A 41 15.49 -9.54 -15.19
N SER A 42 14.31 -9.10 -14.72
CA SER A 42 13.59 -7.95 -15.29
C SER A 42 14.44 -6.68 -15.34
N GLN A 43 15.25 -6.42 -14.30
CA GLN A 43 16.11 -5.23 -14.19
C GLN A 43 17.15 -5.12 -15.32
N TYR A 44 17.52 -6.24 -15.95
CA TYR A 44 18.54 -6.30 -17.00
C TYR A 44 17.96 -6.53 -18.40
N HIS A 45 16.63 -6.51 -18.60
CA HIS A 45 16.00 -6.78 -19.91
C HIS A 45 16.48 -5.86 -21.03
N HIS A 46 16.87 -4.61 -20.74
CA HIS A 46 17.44 -3.70 -21.74
C HIS A 46 18.89 -4.06 -22.16
N LYS A 47 19.59 -4.92 -21.40
CA LYS A 47 20.97 -5.39 -21.66
C LYS A 47 21.04 -6.85 -22.17
N LEU A 48 19.92 -7.57 -22.11
CA LEU A 48 19.79 -8.97 -22.53
C LEU A 48 20.04 -9.28 -24.02
N PRO A 49 19.96 -8.34 -25.00
CA PRO A 49 20.34 -8.64 -26.39
C PRO A 49 21.80 -9.10 -26.56
N LEU A 50 22.67 -8.87 -25.57
CA LEU A 50 24.08 -9.28 -25.58
C LEU A 50 24.35 -10.68 -24.99
N LEU A 51 23.38 -11.30 -24.30
CA LEU A 51 23.61 -12.55 -23.53
C LEU A 51 22.89 -13.79 -24.07
N GLY A 52 22.08 -13.66 -25.12
CA GLY A 52 21.67 -14.76 -26.00
C GLY A 52 20.82 -15.90 -25.40
N ARG A 53 20.60 -15.99 -24.09
CA ARG A 53 19.74 -16.97 -23.41
C ARG A 53 19.33 -16.46 -22.03
N LEU A 54 18.03 -16.50 -21.70
CA LEU A 54 17.55 -16.45 -20.32
C LEU A 54 18.22 -17.59 -19.51
N PRO A 55 18.49 -17.40 -18.21
CA PRO A 55 18.87 -18.52 -17.33
C PRO A 55 17.87 -19.67 -17.51
N ARG A 56 18.36 -20.91 -17.61
CA ARG A 56 17.50 -22.09 -17.81
C ARG A 56 16.49 -22.17 -16.66
N GLY A 57 15.18 -22.10 -16.96
CA GLY A 57 14.11 -22.40 -15.99
C GLY A 57 13.15 -21.26 -15.66
N ILE A 58 13.33 -20.03 -16.17
CA ILE A 58 12.37 -18.94 -15.93
C ILE A 58 11.45 -18.75 -17.14
N ASP A 59 10.14 -18.84 -16.91
CA ASP A 59 9.12 -18.49 -17.88
C ASP A 59 9.16 -16.98 -18.17
N SER A 60 9.20 -16.60 -19.46
CA SER A 60 9.12 -15.20 -19.90
C SER A 60 7.87 -14.49 -19.37
N ASN A 61 6.77 -15.23 -19.16
CA ASN A 61 5.57 -14.67 -18.55
C ASN A 61 5.82 -14.25 -17.09
N ALA A 62 6.55 -15.06 -16.32
CA ALA A 62 6.88 -14.74 -14.93
C ALA A 62 7.78 -13.50 -14.84
N VAL A 63 8.75 -13.35 -15.75
CA VAL A 63 9.62 -12.16 -15.76
C VAL A 63 8.82 -10.88 -16.06
N SER A 64 7.90 -10.93 -17.02
CA SER A 64 7.01 -9.81 -17.32
C SER A 64 6.08 -9.49 -16.15
N TYR A 65 5.46 -10.52 -15.56
CA TYR A 65 4.51 -10.39 -14.47
C TYR A 65 5.13 -9.82 -13.19
N TYR A 66 6.39 -10.17 -12.91
CA TYR A 66 7.18 -9.70 -11.77
C TYR A 66 8.15 -8.57 -12.13
N SER A 67 7.96 -7.88 -13.26
CA SER A 67 8.88 -6.83 -13.67
C SER A 67 8.90 -5.66 -12.67
N VAL A 68 10.10 -5.11 -12.43
CA VAL A 68 10.36 -3.89 -11.63
C VAL A 68 11.15 -2.85 -12.44
N SER A 69 11.11 -2.95 -13.77
CA SER A 69 11.99 -2.23 -14.69
C SER A 69 11.77 -0.72 -14.62
N ALA A 70 10.52 -0.28 -14.41
CA ALA A 70 10.18 1.15 -14.32
C ALA A 70 10.83 1.84 -13.11
N ALA A 71 11.22 1.07 -12.08
CA ALA A 71 11.89 1.57 -10.89
C ALA A 71 13.43 1.64 -11.01
N THR A 72 13.99 1.16 -12.13
CA THR A 72 15.43 1.03 -12.35
C THR A 72 16.00 1.92 -13.44
N THR A 73 15.18 2.79 -14.05
CA THR A 73 15.67 3.71 -15.06
C THR A 73 16.56 4.78 -14.42
N PRO A 74 17.48 5.41 -15.17
CA PRO A 74 18.30 6.51 -14.65
C PRO A 74 17.47 7.63 -14.00
N GLU A 75 16.27 7.88 -14.51
CA GLU A 75 15.33 8.91 -14.06
C GLU A 75 14.57 8.52 -12.78
N THR A 76 14.40 7.22 -12.49
CA THR A 76 13.58 6.76 -11.35
C THR A 76 14.37 6.11 -10.22
N ILE A 77 15.58 5.63 -10.47
CA ILE A 77 16.37 4.88 -9.49
C ILE A 77 16.60 5.66 -8.18
N HIS A 78 16.76 6.99 -8.29
CA HIS A 78 16.99 7.88 -7.15
C HIS A 78 15.71 8.24 -6.38
N HIS A 79 14.53 7.88 -6.88
CA HIS A 79 13.24 8.03 -6.17
C HIS A 79 12.97 6.86 -5.20
N ASN A 80 13.82 5.83 -5.18
CA ASN A 80 13.71 4.71 -4.25
C ASN A 80 14.49 5.00 -2.97
N ARG A 81 13.85 4.84 -1.80
CA ARG A 81 14.53 4.95 -0.50
C ARG A 81 15.55 3.84 -0.30
N TYR A 82 15.24 2.65 -0.81
CA TYR A 82 16.07 1.45 -0.73
C TYR A 82 16.21 0.86 -2.12
N VAL A 83 17.44 0.57 -2.52
CA VAL A 83 17.78 0.08 -3.87
C VAL A 83 17.22 -1.31 -4.16
N ASP A 84 16.98 -2.10 -3.11
CA ASP A 84 16.51 -3.49 -3.14
C ASP A 84 14.98 -3.61 -2.96
N VAL A 85 14.28 -2.53 -2.65
CA VAL A 85 12.82 -2.51 -2.48
C VAL A 85 12.18 -1.71 -3.60
N LEU A 86 11.80 -2.41 -4.67
CA LEU A 86 11.25 -1.82 -5.89
C LEU A 86 9.79 -2.27 -6.09
N PRO A 87 8.91 -1.39 -6.59
CA PRO A 87 7.51 -1.73 -6.89
C PRO A 87 7.42 -2.61 -8.14
N PHE A 88 6.46 -3.54 -8.17
CA PHE A 88 6.10 -4.21 -9.43
C PHE A 88 5.50 -3.23 -10.43
N ASP A 89 5.88 -3.35 -11.70
CA ASP A 89 5.45 -2.47 -12.77
C ASP A 89 3.93 -2.52 -12.99
N ARG A 90 3.31 -3.70 -12.88
CA ARG A 90 1.88 -3.87 -13.18
C ARG A 90 0.95 -3.23 -12.14
N THR A 91 1.36 -3.20 -10.87
CA THR A 91 0.55 -2.70 -9.76
C THR A 91 1.03 -1.34 -9.25
N ARG A 92 2.10 -0.76 -9.83
CA ARG A 92 2.66 0.50 -9.34
C ARG A 92 1.62 1.63 -9.39
N VAL A 93 1.67 2.50 -8.40
CA VAL A 93 0.89 3.73 -8.38
C VAL A 93 1.60 4.78 -9.21
N LEU A 94 0.82 5.56 -9.95
CA LEU A 94 1.27 6.72 -10.69
C LEU A 94 0.69 7.96 -10.01
N ALA A 95 1.54 8.91 -9.62
CA ALA A 95 1.05 10.23 -9.25
C ALA A 95 0.61 10.96 -10.52
N SER A 96 -0.47 11.74 -10.44
CA SER A 96 -0.95 12.52 -11.58
C SER A 96 0.18 13.37 -12.18
N GLY A 97 0.37 13.19 -13.49
CA GLY A 97 1.18 14.03 -14.37
C GLY A 97 0.26 14.85 -15.26
N LYS A 98 0.79 15.85 -15.98
CA LYS A 98 0.03 16.47 -17.05
C LYS A 98 -0.15 15.45 -18.19
N SER A 99 -1.35 15.37 -18.75
CA SER A 99 -1.52 14.81 -20.10
C SER A 99 -0.72 15.71 -21.04
N CYS A 100 0.41 15.21 -21.54
CA CYS A 100 1.09 15.86 -22.65
C CYS A 100 0.28 15.50 -23.89
N CYS A 101 -0.49 16.44 -24.45
CA CYS A 101 -1.04 16.25 -25.78
C CYS A 101 0.17 16.13 -26.72
N SER A 102 0.50 14.93 -27.17
CA SER A 102 1.41 14.79 -28.31
C SER A 102 0.64 15.23 -29.57
N ASP A 103 1.32 15.87 -30.52
CA ASP A 103 0.73 16.31 -31.81
C ASP A 103 0.13 15.13 -32.62
N ASP A 104 0.39 13.89 -32.21
CA ASP A 104 -0.09 12.64 -32.84
C ASP A 104 -1.33 12.04 -32.14
N GLY A 105 -1.93 12.75 -31.17
CA GLY A 105 -3.17 12.29 -30.51
C GLY A 105 -2.99 11.04 -29.63
N SER A 106 -1.75 10.62 -29.37
CA SER A 106 -1.43 9.60 -28.37
C SER A 106 -1.17 10.29 -27.03
N ASP A 107 -2.22 10.48 -26.23
CA ASP A 107 -2.06 10.85 -24.83
C ASP A 107 -1.31 9.71 -24.13
N VAL A 108 0.01 9.80 -24.01
CA VAL A 108 0.76 8.95 -23.08
C VAL A 108 0.66 9.66 -21.75
N ASP A 109 -0.25 9.20 -20.90
CA ASP A 109 -0.37 9.67 -19.51
C ASP A 109 0.87 9.16 -18.75
N GLU A 110 1.99 9.86 -18.91
CA GLU A 110 3.22 9.62 -18.15
C GLU A 110 3.03 10.13 -16.72
N GLY A 111 2.21 9.42 -15.96
CA GLY A 111 2.10 9.65 -14.52
C GLY A 111 3.48 9.55 -13.87
N ARG A 112 3.72 10.41 -12.88
CA ARG A 112 5.02 10.49 -12.21
C ARG A 112 5.27 9.25 -11.36
N TYR A 113 6.51 8.80 -11.39
CA TYR A 113 6.95 7.63 -10.64
C TYR A 113 6.84 7.86 -9.13
N LEU A 114 6.24 6.89 -8.44
CA LEU A 114 6.31 6.73 -7.00
C LEU A 114 6.63 5.27 -6.69
N ASN A 115 7.47 5.05 -5.68
CA ASN A 115 7.68 3.71 -5.15
C ASN A 115 6.51 3.32 -4.24
N ALA A 116 5.41 2.94 -4.87
CA ALA A 116 4.17 2.49 -4.24
C ALA A 116 3.42 1.52 -5.16
N ASN A 117 2.61 0.63 -4.58
CA ASN A 117 1.76 -0.30 -5.32
C ASN A 117 0.32 -0.25 -4.81
N TRP A 118 -0.63 -0.41 -5.72
CA TRP A 118 -2.00 -0.77 -5.40
C TRP A 118 -2.04 -2.18 -4.83
N ILE A 119 -2.79 -2.36 -3.74
CA ILE A 119 -2.95 -3.63 -3.04
C ILE A 119 -4.43 -3.89 -2.81
N LEU A 120 -4.93 -5.00 -3.30
CA LEU A 120 -6.24 -5.54 -2.98
C LEU A 120 -6.08 -6.63 -1.92
N GLU A 121 -6.81 -6.50 -0.82
CA GLU A 121 -6.97 -7.55 0.20
C GLU A 121 -7.56 -8.81 -0.41
N ARG A 122 -7.06 -9.99 -0.04
CA ARG A 122 -7.62 -11.26 -0.54
C ARG A 122 -9.01 -11.51 0.04
N PHE A 123 -9.12 -11.44 1.37
CA PHE A 123 -10.36 -11.76 2.08
C PHE A 123 -11.23 -10.54 2.40
N GLY A 124 -10.60 -9.41 2.73
CA GLY A 124 -11.35 -8.20 3.08
C GLY A 124 -11.88 -7.42 1.86
N GLY A 125 -11.32 -7.61 0.67
CA GLY A 125 -11.80 -6.98 -0.58
C GLY A 125 -11.65 -5.45 -0.65
N LYS A 126 -10.83 -4.84 0.22
CA LYS A 126 -10.52 -3.41 0.23
C LYS A 126 -9.25 -3.10 -0.58
N TRP A 127 -9.24 -1.95 -1.24
CA TRP A 127 -8.06 -1.40 -1.90
C TRP A 127 -7.22 -0.53 -0.94
N TRP A 128 -5.90 -0.66 -1.08
CA TRP A 128 -4.88 0.11 -0.37
C TRP A 128 -3.82 0.61 -1.35
N ILE A 129 -3.04 1.59 -0.90
CA ILE A 129 -1.78 1.99 -1.54
C ILE A 129 -0.65 1.73 -0.55
N ALA A 130 0.18 0.72 -0.82
CA ALA A 130 1.38 0.43 -0.05
C ALA A 130 2.54 1.27 -0.60
N SER A 131 3.06 2.21 0.19
CA SER A 131 4.10 3.15 -0.23
C SER A 131 5.32 3.10 0.68
N GLN A 132 6.51 3.35 0.11
CA GLN A 132 7.66 3.73 0.93
C GLN A 132 7.39 5.08 1.63
N ALA A 133 8.15 5.39 2.68
CA ALA A 133 8.17 6.74 3.25
C ALA A 133 8.76 7.74 2.25
N PRO A 134 8.06 8.84 1.92
CA PRO A 134 8.54 9.82 0.95
C PRO A 134 9.95 10.34 1.26
N LEU A 135 10.74 10.52 0.22
CA LEU A 135 11.99 11.28 0.23
C LEU A 135 11.69 12.76 -0.02
N PRO A 136 12.56 13.70 0.38
CA PRO A 136 12.35 15.13 0.15
C PRO A 136 12.01 15.46 -1.31
N HIS A 137 12.74 14.87 -2.26
CA HIS A 137 12.52 15.05 -3.70
C HIS A 137 11.44 14.14 -4.30
N THR A 138 10.65 13.46 -3.48
CA THR A 138 9.44 12.70 -3.92
C THR A 138 8.19 13.14 -3.15
N ALA A 139 8.33 14.08 -2.22
CA ALA A 139 7.26 14.55 -1.35
C ALA A 139 6.14 15.20 -2.18
N HIS A 140 6.49 15.93 -3.24
CA HIS A 140 5.50 16.51 -4.13
C HIS A 140 4.69 15.43 -4.84
N ALA A 141 5.31 14.44 -5.49
CA ALA A 141 4.55 13.36 -6.13
C ALA A 141 3.64 12.63 -5.14
N PHE A 142 4.12 12.37 -3.91
CA PHE A 142 3.32 11.76 -2.86
C PHE A 142 2.10 12.62 -2.45
N LEU A 143 2.30 13.92 -2.26
CA LEU A 143 1.24 14.87 -1.94
C LEU A 143 0.26 15.05 -3.11
N SER A 144 0.72 15.00 -4.36
CA SER A 144 -0.15 15.04 -5.53
C SER A 144 -1.08 13.82 -5.60
N LEU A 145 -0.60 12.63 -5.21
CA LEU A 145 -1.45 11.44 -5.11
C LEU A 145 -2.59 11.60 -4.10
N ILE A 146 -2.39 12.42 -3.06
CA ILE A 146 -3.42 12.76 -2.08
C ILE A 146 -4.32 13.89 -2.60
N TYR A 147 -3.69 14.89 -3.24
CA TYR A 147 -4.35 16.09 -3.71
C TYR A 147 -5.28 15.83 -4.90
N ASP A 148 -4.87 15.02 -5.87
CA ASP A 148 -5.60 14.79 -7.12
C ASP A 148 -6.61 13.62 -6.99
N PRO A 149 -7.68 13.60 -7.81
CA PRO A 149 -8.58 12.46 -7.85
C PRO A 149 -7.85 11.20 -8.31
N ILE A 150 -8.17 10.07 -7.67
CA ILE A 150 -7.63 8.75 -8.01
C ILE A 150 -8.64 7.91 -8.79
N THR A 151 -8.12 7.04 -9.64
CA THR A 151 -8.90 5.99 -10.32
C THR A 151 -8.44 4.64 -9.80
N LEU A 152 -9.37 3.84 -9.28
CA LEU A 152 -9.07 2.47 -8.85
C LEU A 152 -8.60 1.61 -10.03
N PRO A 153 -7.69 0.65 -9.81
CA PRO A 153 -7.31 -0.31 -10.85
C PRO A 153 -8.54 -1.03 -11.43
N SER A 154 -8.67 -1.01 -12.77
CA SER A 154 -9.79 -1.67 -13.46
C SER A 154 -9.56 -3.19 -13.56
N PRO A 155 -10.58 -4.03 -13.31
CA PRO A 155 -10.51 -5.49 -13.41
C PRO A 155 -10.16 -6.08 -14.79
N HIS A 156 -10.23 -5.30 -15.88
CA HIS A 156 -10.29 -5.85 -17.24
C HIS A 156 -9.30 -5.27 -18.26
N THR A 157 -8.29 -4.51 -17.84
CA THR A 157 -7.35 -3.91 -18.81
C THR A 157 -5.91 -4.28 -18.48
N SER A 158 -5.46 -5.40 -19.06
CA SER A 158 -4.04 -5.67 -19.31
C SER A 158 -3.43 -4.73 -20.36
N ASP A 159 -4.24 -3.84 -20.95
CA ASP A 159 -3.85 -2.92 -22.01
C ASP A 159 -3.85 -1.47 -21.48
N THR A 160 -2.66 -0.87 -21.46
CA THR A 160 -2.42 0.53 -21.08
C THR A 160 -3.14 1.53 -21.99
N SER A 161 -3.50 1.15 -23.22
CA SER A 161 -4.13 2.05 -24.21
C SER A 161 -5.60 2.37 -23.93
N LEU A 162 -6.32 1.52 -23.16
CA LEU A 162 -7.75 1.69 -22.88
C LEU A 162 -8.06 2.46 -21.58
N ARG A 163 -7.03 2.90 -20.84
CA ARG A 163 -7.19 3.73 -19.63
C ARG A 163 -7.89 5.06 -19.91
N HIS A 164 -7.91 5.51 -21.17
CA HIS A 164 -8.51 6.77 -21.61
C HIS A 164 -10.03 6.78 -21.70
N CYS A 165 -10.68 5.65 -22.02
CA CYS A 165 -12.13 5.64 -22.26
C CYS A 165 -12.97 5.54 -20.96
N CYS A 166 -12.40 5.06 -19.85
CA CYS A 166 -13.16 4.85 -18.61
C CYS A 166 -13.23 6.08 -17.68
N ARG A 167 -12.50 7.17 -17.96
CA ARG A 167 -12.47 8.38 -17.13
C ARG A 167 -13.81 9.13 -17.03
N ARG A 168 -14.76 8.88 -17.95
CA ARG A 168 -16.05 9.59 -18.00
C ARG A 168 -17.16 9.02 -17.12
N SER A 169 -16.99 7.81 -16.56
CA SER A 169 -18.04 7.14 -15.75
C SER A 169 -17.54 6.49 -14.45
N ALA A 170 -16.25 6.55 -14.14
CA ALA A 170 -15.71 6.03 -12.88
C ALA A 170 -16.04 6.98 -11.72
N LEU A 171 -16.42 6.42 -10.57
CA LEU A 171 -16.55 7.17 -9.31
C LEU A 171 -15.20 7.85 -9.04
N GLN A 172 -15.14 9.18 -9.10
CA GLN A 172 -13.94 9.91 -8.73
C GLN A 172 -13.75 9.75 -7.22
N SER A 173 -12.67 9.08 -6.84
CA SER A 173 -12.26 8.88 -5.44
C SER A 173 -11.06 9.76 -5.14
N ARG A 174 -10.75 9.95 -3.85
CA ARG A 174 -9.58 10.72 -3.39
C ARG A 174 -9.06 10.11 -2.11
N VAL A 175 -7.74 10.01 -1.99
CA VAL A 175 -7.12 9.59 -0.72
C VAL A 175 -7.39 10.66 0.33
N ARG A 176 -7.92 10.25 1.49
CA ARG A 176 -8.12 11.14 2.65
C ARG A 176 -7.46 10.65 3.93
N THR A 177 -6.85 9.46 3.89
CA THR A 177 -6.20 8.85 5.06
C THR A 177 -4.83 8.33 4.66
N VAL A 178 -3.81 8.74 5.43
CA VAL A 178 -2.42 8.27 5.31
C VAL A 178 -2.00 7.66 6.63
N VAL A 179 -1.51 6.42 6.60
CA VAL A 179 -1.02 5.68 7.76
C VAL A 179 0.49 5.57 7.70
N GLN A 180 1.16 6.04 8.74
CA GLN A 180 2.60 5.90 8.94
C GLN A 180 2.88 4.95 10.10
N LEU A 181 3.63 3.88 9.82
CA LEU A 181 3.94 2.81 10.76
C LEU A 181 5.39 2.86 11.25
N THR A 182 6.07 4.01 11.12
CA THR A 182 7.48 4.19 11.51
C THR A 182 7.72 5.58 12.05
N GLN A 183 8.63 5.69 13.01
CA GLN A 183 9.15 6.97 13.43
C GLN A 183 10.08 7.54 12.35
N ASN A 184 10.29 8.86 12.34
CA ASN A 184 11.17 9.48 11.35
C ASN A 184 12.62 8.96 11.45
N VAL A 185 13.07 8.67 12.67
CA VAL A 185 14.39 8.09 12.97
C VAL A 185 14.21 6.94 13.95
N GLU A 186 14.80 5.79 13.64
CA GLU A 186 14.82 4.60 14.52
C GLU A 186 16.26 4.07 14.56
N HIS A 187 16.79 3.80 15.76
CA HIS A 187 18.19 3.38 15.99
C HIS A 187 19.23 4.22 15.22
N GLY A 188 19.04 5.55 15.20
CA GLY A 188 19.94 6.48 14.51
C GLY A 188 19.84 6.47 12.99
N ARG A 189 18.95 5.67 12.39
CA ARG A 189 18.73 5.61 10.93
C ARG A 189 17.47 6.37 10.56
N ARG A 190 17.56 7.20 9.51
CA ARG A 190 16.43 7.91 8.92
C ARG A 190 15.50 6.90 8.23
N LYS A 191 14.29 6.74 8.74
CA LYS A 191 13.26 5.83 8.20
C LYS A 191 12.20 6.57 7.38
N ALA A 192 11.87 7.80 7.77
CA ALA A 192 10.93 8.67 7.05
C ALA A 192 11.36 10.15 7.14
N HIS A 193 10.95 10.94 6.14
CA HIS A 193 11.06 12.40 6.16
C HIS A 193 9.68 13.01 6.36
N THR A 194 9.64 14.19 6.96
CA THR A 194 8.44 15.01 7.01
C THR A 194 8.11 15.52 5.60
N TYR A 195 6.81 15.58 5.28
CA TYR A 195 6.29 16.10 4.02
C TYR A 195 5.14 17.10 4.26
N PHE A 196 4.97 17.51 5.51
CA PHE A 196 4.09 18.56 5.99
C PHE A 196 4.74 19.19 7.24
N PRO A 197 4.40 20.44 7.58
CA PRO A 197 5.01 21.16 8.70
C PRO A 197 4.70 20.52 10.07
N GLY A 198 5.60 20.72 11.03
CA GLY A 198 5.49 20.13 12.37
C GLY A 198 4.64 20.94 13.37
N GLU A 199 4.37 22.22 13.07
CA GLU A 199 3.65 23.12 13.97
C GLU A 199 2.26 23.48 13.43
N ILE A 200 1.25 23.47 14.31
CA ILE A 200 -0.13 23.80 13.94
C ILE A 200 -0.19 25.25 13.44
N GLY A 201 -0.85 25.44 12.28
CA GLY A 201 -0.96 26.73 11.59
C GLY A 201 0.22 27.05 10.68
N GLN A 202 1.32 26.30 10.74
CA GLN A 202 2.45 26.50 9.85
C GLN A 202 2.13 25.97 8.45
N THR A 203 2.66 26.65 7.45
CA THR A 203 2.53 26.31 6.03
C THR A 203 3.90 26.15 5.39
N GLU A 204 4.06 25.11 4.57
CA GLU A 204 5.23 24.87 3.73
C GLU A 204 4.82 24.77 2.25
N VAL A 205 5.69 25.26 1.36
CA VAL A 205 5.51 25.10 -0.08
C VAL A 205 6.42 23.96 -0.55
N VAL A 206 5.81 22.94 -1.12
CA VAL A 206 6.51 21.78 -1.67
C VAL A 206 6.55 21.92 -3.18
N SER A 207 7.74 22.14 -3.72
CA SER A 207 7.99 22.27 -5.16
C SER A 207 8.05 20.91 -5.85
N SER A 208 7.68 20.87 -7.13
CA SER A 208 7.75 19.67 -7.96
C SER A 208 9.21 19.24 -8.19
N GLU A 209 9.39 17.98 -8.58
CA GLU A 209 10.70 17.44 -8.92
C GLU A 209 11.32 18.23 -10.10
N GLN A 210 12.65 18.31 -10.16
CA GLN A 210 13.33 18.97 -11.28
C GLN A 210 12.87 18.28 -12.59
N ASN A 211 12.27 19.06 -13.51
CA ASN A 211 11.62 18.64 -14.76
C ASN A 211 10.12 18.30 -14.71
N ALA A 212 9.46 18.31 -13.55
CA ALA A 212 8.02 18.13 -13.46
C ALA A 212 7.28 19.48 -13.59
N SER A 213 6.48 19.64 -14.65
CA SER A 213 5.67 20.84 -14.94
C SER A 213 4.45 21.04 -14.02
N SER A 214 4.42 20.39 -12.85
CA SER A 214 3.35 20.48 -11.85
C SER A 214 3.50 21.73 -11.00
N ALA A 215 2.38 22.34 -10.63
CA ALA A 215 2.40 23.50 -9.75
C ALA A 215 2.83 23.13 -8.33
N PRO A 216 3.60 23.99 -7.63
CA PRO A 216 3.91 23.78 -6.23
C PRO A 216 2.66 23.61 -5.39
N LEU A 217 2.75 22.77 -4.37
CA LEU A 217 1.69 22.53 -3.40
C LEU A 217 1.96 23.29 -2.11
N ARG A 218 0.96 23.98 -1.60
CA ARG A 218 0.95 24.57 -0.28
C ARG A 218 0.37 23.56 0.71
N VAL A 219 1.14 23.22 1.74
CA VAL A 219 0.77 22.22 2.75
C VAL A 219 0.72 22.87 4.12
N THR A 220 -0.41 22.76 4.81
CA THR A 220 -0.62 23.40 6.13
C THR A 220 -1.06 22.36 7.15
N LEU A 221 -0.43 22.34 8.32
CA LEU A 221 -0.90 21.53 9.45
C LEU A 221 -2.04 22.27 10.15
N LEU A 222 -3.26 21.74 10.09
CA LEU A 222 -4.45 22.38 10.65
C LEU A 222 -4.70 21.99 12.11
N ASP A 223 -4.47 20.73 12.45
CA ASP A 223 -4.74 20.18 13.78
C ASP A 223 -3.83 18.98 14.04
N SER A 224 -3.52 18.72 15.32
CA SER A 224 -2.81 17.51 15.76
C SER A 224 -3.30 17.06 17.13
N LYS A 225 -3.69 15.80 17.24
CA LYS A 225 -4.20 15.20 18.47
C LYS A 225 -3.65 13.80 18.69
N THR A 226 -3.61 13.37 19.95
CA THR A 226 -3.18 12.01 20.31
C THR A 226 -4.40 11.14 20.64
N ALA A 227 -4.38 9.90 20.18
CA ALA A 227 -5.28 8.83 20.59
C ALA A 227 -4.48 7.81 21.43
N PRO A 228 -4.49 7.92 22.78
CA PRO A 228 -3.61 7.12 23.63
C PRO A 228 -3.85 5.61 23.55
N SER A 229 -5.12 5.18 23.47
CA SER A 229 -5.50 3.76 23.35
C SER A 229 -4.92 3.09 22.10
N ALA A 230 -4.85 3.85 21.01
CA ALA A 230 -4.28 3.42 19.74
C ALA A 230 -2.80 3.83 19.56
N ARG A 231 -2.19 4.45 20.58
CA ARG A 231 -0.83 5.04 20.54
C ARG A 231 -0.54 5.80 19.23
N CYS A 232 -1.53 6.58 18.82
CA CYS A 232 -1.55 7.23 17.53
C CYS A 232 -1.50 8.75 17.70
N VAL A 233 -0.70 9.41 16.85
CA VAL A 233 -0.83 10.84 16.59
C VAL A 233 -1.63 11.01 15.30
N ILE A 234 -2.72 11.77 15.37
CA ILE A 234 -3.61 12.09 14.26
C ILE A 234 -3.39 13.56 13.90
N SER A 235 -2.92 13.82 12.69
CA SER A 235 -2.76 15.18 12.16
C SER A 235 -3.75 15.42 11.02
N THR A 236 -4.40 16.57 11.04
CA THR A 236 -5.26 17.04 9.93
C THR A 236 -4.45 18.02 9.08
N VAL A 237 -4.24 17.69 7.81
CA VAL A 237 -3.33 18.42 6.93
C VAL A 237 -4.10 18.90 5.70
N SER A 238 -3.94 20.16 5.35
CA SER A 238 -4.52 20.77 4.15
C SER A 238 -3.49 20.88 3.03
N ILE A 239 -3.91 20.59 1.80
CA ILE A 239 -3.14 20.78 0.58
C ILE A 239 -3.92 21.68 -0.37
N SER A 240 -3.27 22.71 -0.90
CA SER A 240 -3.82 23.54 -1.98
C SER A 240 -2.78 23.78 -3.07
N SER A 241 -3.23 23.98 -4.31
CA SER A 241 -2.35 24.42 -5.41
C SER A 241 -1.90 25.87 -5.17
N CYS A 242 -0.67 26.21 -5.55
CA CYS A 242 -0.17 27.59 -5.57
C CYS A 242 -0.55 28.37 -6.85
N LEU A 243 -1.33 27.79 -7.78
CA LEU A 243 -1.79 28.51 -8.98
C LEU A 243 -2.96 29.44 -8.66
N GLU A 244 -2.76 30.74 -8.92
CA GLU A 244 -3.66 31.84 -8.55
C GLU A 244 -5.06 31.80 -9.23
N ASP A 245 -5.25 30.99 -10.28
CA ASP A 245 -6.52 30.87 -11.03
C ASP A 245 -7.14 29.46 -11.03
N SER A 246 -6.65 28.53 -10.20
CA SER A 246 -7.02 27.12 -10.39
C SER A 246 -8.44 26.73 -9.99
N GLY A 247 -9.22 27.58 -9.31
CA GLY A 247 -10.58 27.24 -8.86
C GLY A 247 -10.67 26.00 -7.95
N ASN A 248 -9.55 25.34 -7.67
CA ASN A 248 -9.47 24.13 -6.87
C ASN A 248 -9.38 24.52 -5.41
N GLU A 249 -10.41 24.14 -4.66
CA GLU A 249 -10.46 24.29 -3.21
C GLU A 249 -9.36 23.45 -2.55
N ALA A 250 -8.91 23.92 -1.39
CA ALA A 250 -7.98 23.16 -0.57
C ALA A 250 -8.63 21.84 -0.15
N VAL A 251 -7.90 20.73 -0.32
CA VAL A 251 -8.33 19.42 0.17
C VAL A 251 -7.67 19.15 1.52
N THR A 252 -8.30 18.34 2.36
CA THR A 252 -7.66 17.91 3.61
C THR A 252 -7.62 16.40 3.73
N PHE A 253 -6.58 15.90 4.39
CA PHE A 253 -6.39 14.49 4.69
C PHE A 253 -5.95 14.31 6.15
N ARG A 254 -6.17 13.10 6.69
CA ARG A 254 -5.72 12.71 8.02
C ARG A 254 -4.48 11.85 7.91
N HIS A 255 -3.41 12.27 8.58
CA HIS A 255 -2.19 11.50 8.79
C HIS A 255 -2.23 10.82 10.16
N LEU A 256 -2.09 9.51 10.19
CA LEU A 256 -2.13 8.69 11.39
C LEU A 256 -0.77 8.02 11.58
N LEU A 257 -0.02 8.48 12.57
CA LEU A 257 1.26 7.90 12.96
C LEU A 257 1.05 6.94 14.13
N TYR A 258 1.32 5.66 13.94
CA TYR A 258 1.40 4.69 15.03
C TYR A 258 2.80 4.71 15.65
N THR A 259 2.87 4.96 16.95
CA THR A 259 4.14 5.31 17.61
C THR A 259 4.83 4.14 18.32
N ALA A 260 4.13 3.01 18.50
CA ALA A 260 4.57 1.88 19.32
C ALA A 260 4.93 0.62 18.51
N TRP A 261 5.37 0.76 17.25
CA TRP A 261 5.91 -0.37 16.49
C TRP A 261 7.45 -0.34 16.52
N PRO A 262 8.11 -1.32 17.15
CA PRO A 262 9.57 -1.33 17.26
C PRO A 262 10.27 -1.58 15.92
N ASP A 263 11.51 -1.09 15.77
CA ASP A 263 12.37 -1.35 14.60
C ASP A 263 12.69 -2.82 14.46
N HIS A 264 12.52 -3.32 13.22
CA HIS A 264 12.75 -4.72 12.84
C HIS A 264 12.02 -5.80 13.67
N GLY A 265 11.05 -5.43 14.51
CA GLY A 265 10.27 -6.35 15.33
C GLY A 265 8.76 -6.23 15.11
N VAL A 266 8.02 -6.71 16.11
CA VAL A 266 6.55 -6.68 16.19
C VAL A 266 6.14 -5.98 17.49
N PRO A 267 4.92 -5.42 17.58
CA PRO A 267 4.45 -4.84 18.84
C PRO A 267 4.58 -5.86 19.97
N LEU A 268 5.09 -5.42 21.12
CA LEU A 268 5.19 -6.24 22.31
C LEU A 268 3.79 -6.70 22.75
N PRO A 269 3.65 -7.81 23.51
CA PRO A 269 2.35 -8.31 23.96
C PRO A 269 1.44 -7.22 24.58
N GLU A 270 2.01 -6.34 25.40
CA GLU A 270 1.34 -5.19 26.01
C GLU A 270 0.82 -4.14 25.02
N ASP A 271 1.36 -4.14 23.80
CA ASP A 271 1.08 -3.15 22.75
C ASP A 271 0.14 -3.69 21.68
N ARG A 272 -0.12 -5.00 21.66
CA ARG A 272 -1.02 -5.67 20.70
C ARG A 272 -2.43 -5.06 20.72
N ALA A 273 -2.96 -4.81 21.91
CA ALA A 273 -4.25 -4.16 22.08
C ALA A 273 -4.27 -2.77 21.42
N SER A 274 -3.17 -2.00 21.55
CA SER A 274 -3.08 -0.68 20.93
C SER A 274 -2.99 -0.74 19.40
N LEU A 275 -2.36 -1.78 18.84
CA LEU A 275 -2.38 -1.99 17.38
C LEU A 275 -3.78 -2.36 16.88
N LEU A 276 -4.52 -3.21 17.60
CA LEU A 276 -5.92 -3.54 17.25
C LEU A 276 -6.82 -2.30 17.30
N GLU A 277 -6.69 -1.48 18.34
CA GLU A 277 -7.40 -0.19 18.43
C GLU A 277 -6.97 0.78 17.33
N PHE A 278 -5.69 0.77 16.95
CA PHE A 278 -5.19 1.55 15.83
C PHE A 278 -5.81 1.13 14.48
N VAL A 279 -5.95 -0.17 14.22
CA VAL A 279 -6.61 -0.68 13.01
C VAL A 279 -8.08 -0.20 12.95
N LYS A 280 -8.82 -0.28 14.06
CA LYS A 280 -10.20 0.24 14.16
C LYS A 280 -10.27 1.76 13.97
N LEU A 281 -9.31 2.49 14.54
CA LEU A 281 -9.20 3.94 14.39
C LEU A 281 -8.94 4.35 12.93
N VAL A 282 -8.07 3.62 12.22
CA VAL A 282 -7.81 3.85 10.79
C VAL A 282 -9.07 3.60 9.96
N ASP A 283 -9.76 2.48 10.17
CA ASP A 283 -10.99 2.15 9.41
C ASP A 283 -12.10 3.19 9.64
N SER A 284 -12.38 3.54 10.90
CA SER A 284 -13.38 4.56 11.24
C SER A 284 -12.99 5.96 10.75
N THR A 285 -11.72 6.34 10.85
CA THR A 285 -11.22 7.61 10.30
C THR A 285 -11.41 7.67 8.80
N ASN A 286 -11.08 6.59 8.08
CA ASN A 286 -11.19 6.56 6.64
C ASN A 286 -12.64 6.60 6.13
N ARG A 287 -13.61 6.16 6.93
CA ARG A 287 -15.05 6.23 6.59
C ARG A 287 -15.71 7.55 6.99
N CYS A 288 -15.04 8.36 7.81
CA CYS A 288 -15.54 9.66 8.24
C CYS A 288 -15.40 10.69 7.12
N ALA A 289 -16.53 11.11 6.53
CA ALA A 289 -16.56 12.05 5.42
C ALA A 289 -16.33 13.53 5.81
N GLU A 290 -16.36 13.88 7.10
CA GLU A 290 -16.32 15.26 7.61
C GLU A 290 -15.03 16.04 7.26
N VAL A 291 -13.97 15.33 6.90
CA VAL A 291 -12.64 15.88 6.60
C VAL A 291 -12.58 16.42 5.18
N SER A 292 -13.42 15.91 4.29
CA SER A 292 -13.41 16.30 2.89
C SER A 292 -14.42 17.44 2.69
N GLY A 293 -13.93 18.68 2.60
CA GLY A 293 -14.74 19.80 2.07
C GLY A 293 -15.21 19.56 0.63
N ASP A 294 -14.62 18.57 -0.02
CA ASP A 294 -15.04 18.00 -1.29
C ASP A 294 -15.99 16.82 -1.05
N ALA A 295 -17.10 16.80 -1.79
CA ALA A 295 -18.08 15.72 -1.83
C ALA A 295 -17.51 14.49 -2.55
N SER A 296 -16.36 13.96 -2.08
CA SER A 296 -15.90 12.62 -2.42
C SER A 296 -17.05 11.67 -2.08
N ARG A 297 -17.75 11.22 -3.12
CA ARG A 297 -18.86 10.28 -3.01
C ARG A 297 -18.40 8.88 -2.60
N ASP A 298 -17.10 8.69 -2.44
CA ASP A 298 -16.52 7.44 -1.97
C ASP A 298 -16.63 7.37 -0.43
N PRO A 299 -17.54 6.53 0.09
CA PRO A 299 -17.69 6.35 1.53
C PRO A 299 -16.49 5.63 2.17
N ASP A 300 -15.64 4.96 1.39
CA ASP A 300 -14.53 4.16 1.89
C ASP A 300 -13.36 4.12 0.89
N PRO A 301 -12.70 5.27 0.63
CA PRO A 301 -11.64 5.37 -0.36
C PRO A 301 -10.38 4.57 0.06
N PRO A 302 -9.47 4.26 -0.87
CA PRO A 302 -8.19 3.65 -0.53
C PRO A 302 -7.39 4.45 0.50
N VAL A 303 -6.74 3.73 1.40
CA VAL A 303 -5.82 4.29 2.40
C VAL A 303 -4.39 4.13 1.88
N ILE A 304 -3.59 5.20 1.95
CA ILE A 304 -2.13 5.08 1.80
C ILE A 304 -1.57 4.57 3.11
N VAL A 305 -0.77 3.50 3.07
CA VAL A 305 -0.09 2.96 4.24
C VAL A 305 1.39 2.73 3.94
N GLY A 306 2.25 3.18 4.84
CA GLY A 306 3.70 3.09 4.68
C GLY A 306 4.43 2.94 6.01
N CYS A 307 5.49 2.14 6.01
CA CYS A 307 6.52 2.17 7.03
C CYS A 307 7.72 2.95 6.48
N SER A 308 8.94 2.40 6.55
CA SER A 308 10.08 2.99 5.86
C SER A 308 10.14 2.58 4.38
N ALA A 309 10.23 1.27 4.12
CA ALA A 309 10.29 0.71 2.76
C ALA A 309 8.90 0.39 2.17
N GLY A 310 7.86 0.37 3.01
CA GLY A 310 6.50 0.05 2.57
C GLY A 310 6.25 -1.44 2.30
N ILE A 311 6.91 -2.34 3.06
CA ILE A 311 6.79 -3.80 2.86
C ILE A 311 6.56 -4.59 4.17
N GLY A 312 7.39 -4.43 5.19
CA GLY A 312 7.32 -5.23 6.43
C GLY A 312 6.08 -4.93 7.28
N ARG A 313 6.17 -3.90 8.14
CA ARG A 313 5.03 -3.43 8.95
C ARG A 313 3.79 -3.10 8.11
N THR A 314 4.01 -2.55 6.91
CA THR A 314 2.94 -2.25 5.95
C THR A 314 2.17 -3.51 5.54
N GLY A 315 2.88 -4.58 5.14
CA GLY A 315 2.24 -5.85 4.81
C GLY A 315 1.55 -6.48 6.01
N THR A 316 2.17 -6.44 7.19
CA THR A 316 1.55 -6.94 8.42
C THR A 316 0.24 -6.21 8.73
N PHE A 317 0.24 -4.88 8.61
CA PHE A 317 -0.94 -4.06 8.88
C PHE A 317 -2.08 -4.32 7.89
N ILE A 318 -1.78 -4.43 6.59
CA ILE A 318 -2.79 -4.74 5.57
C ILE A 318 -3.33 -6.16 5.75
N ALA A 319 -2.45 -7.16 5.94
CA ALA A 319 -2.87 -8.55 6.16
C ALA A 319 -3.78 -8.67 7.38
N LEU A 320 -3.39 -8.06 8.50
CA LEU A 320 -4.20 -8.03 9.72
C LEU A 320 -5.55 -7.34 9.48
N SER A 321 -5.57 -6.21 8.76
CA SER A 321 -6.81 -5.49 8.44
C SER A 321 -7.76 -6.34 7.58
N SER A 322 -7.23 -7.03 6.57
CA SER A 322 -7.99 -7.94 5.70
C SER A 322 -8.63 -9.06 6.52
N LEU A 323 -7.84 -9.74 7.34
CA LEU A 323 -8.28 -10.90 8.12
C LEU A 323 -9.24 -10.50 9.24
N LEU A 324 -9.03 -9.35 9.91
CA LEU A 324 -9.99 -8.83 10.89
C LEU A 324 -11.33 -8.49 10.23
N ARG A 325 -11.33 -8.06 8.97
CA ARG A 325 -12.56 -7.83 8.20
C ARG A 325 -13.27 -9.12 7.81
N ASP A 326 -12.51 -10.12 7.36
CA ASP A 326 -12.99 -11.48 7.06
C ASP A 326 -13.65 -12.13 8.29
N GLN A 327 -13.05 -11.95 9.46
CA GLN A 327 -13.59 -12.46 10.74
C GLN A 327 -14.71 -11.59 11.33
N GLY A 328 -15.12 -10.52 10.66
CA GLY A 328 -16.22 -9.64 11.08
C GLY A 328 -15.89 -8.67 12.23
N VAL A 329 -14.61 -8.52 12.59
CA VAL A 329 -14.14 -7.54 13.58
C VAL A 329 -14.15 -6.12 13.01
N LEU A 330 -13.75 -5.98 11.73
CA LEU A 330 -13.92 -4.74 10.97
C LEU A 330 -15.13 -4.84 10.04
N PRO A 331 -15.85 -3.72 9.79
CA PRO A 331 -16.98 -3.73 8.85
C PRO A 331 -16.51 -4.03 7.42
N PRO A 332 -17.29 -4.69 6.56
CA PRO A 332 -16.91 -4.90 5.16
C PRO A 332 -16.67 -3.56 4.42
N PRO A 333 -15.91 -3.53 3.31
CA PRO A 333 -15.75 -2.31 2.52
C PRO A 333 -17.11 -1.88 1.95
N ALA A 334 -17.28 -0.59 1.67
CA ALA A 334 -18.54 -0.12 1.10
C ALA A 334 -18.82 -0.72 -0.29
N HIS A 335 -17.76 -0.92 -1.08
CA HIS A 335 -17.79 -1.56 -2.39
C HIS A 335 -16.69 -2.64 -2.44
N PRO A 336 -16.96 -3.86 -1.92
CA PRO A 336 -15.95 -4.92 -1.90
C PRO A 336 -15.58 -5.32 -3.32
N THR A 337 -14.27 -5.41 -3.59
CA THR A 337 -13.75 -5.89 -4.87
C THR A 337 -13.36 -7.36 -4.71
N PRO A 338 -13.86 -8.28 -5.56
CA PRO A 338 -13.48 -9.68 -5.46
C PRO A 338 -12.02 -9.89 -5.87
N PHE A 339 -11.29 -10.75 -5.17
CA PHE A 339 -9.88 -11.06 -5.48
C PHE A 339 -9.66 -11.54 -6.93
N SER A 340 -10.68 -12.15 -7.56
CA SER A 340 -10.61 -12.66 -8.94
C SER A 340 -10.35 -11.58 -10.01
N VAL A 341 -10.40 -10.29 -9.65
CA VAL A 341 -9.99 -9.20 -10.56
C VAL A 341 -8.48 -9.15 -10.79
N LEU A 342 -7.69 -9.76 -9.88
CA LEU A 342 -6.25 -9.81 -10.03
C LEU A 342 -5.85 -10.89 -11.04
N GLN A 343 -4.82 -10.59 -11.83
CA GLN A 343 -4.24 -11.58 -12.73
C GLN A 343 -3.67 -12.76 -11.92
N PRO A 344 -3.94 -14.02 -12.32
CA PRO A 344 -3.41 -15.19 -11.63
C PRO A 344 -1.89 -15.17 -11.51
N SER A 345 -1.36 -15.67 -10.40
CA SER A 345 0.08 -15.80 -10.21
C SER A 345 0.66 -16.82 -11.20
N PRO A 346 1.76 -16.49 -11.91
CA PRO A 346 2.48 -17.46 -12.74
C PRO A 346 3.11 -18.61 -11.92
N LEU A 347 3.18 -18.46 -10.59
CA LEU A 347 3.65 -19.52 -9.67
C LEU A 347 2.53 -20.51 -9.27
N GLY A 348 1.31 -20.32 -9.78
CA GLY A 348 0.15 -21.13 -9.40
C GLY A 348 -0.30 -20.89 -7.96
N GLU A 349 -1.20 -21.76 -7.49
CA GLU A 349 -1.73 -21.74 -6.13
C GLU A 349 -0.72 -22.24 -5.10
N LEU A 350 -0.96 -21.94 -3.82
CA LEU A 350 -0.23 -22.56 -2.71
C LEU A 350 -0.51 -24.08 -2.67
N SER A 351 0.42 -24.84 -2.10
CA SER A 351 0.27 -26.29 -1.92
C SER A 351 -0.95 -26.64 -1.06
N GLU A 352 -1.50 -27.83 -1.26
CA GLU A 352 -2.66 -28.34 -0.49
C GLU A 352 -2.44 -28.27 1.03
N ASP A 353 -1.19 -28.45 1.47
CA ASP A 353 -0.82 -28.45 2.88
C ASP A 353 -0.89 -27.06 3.53
N VAL A 354 -0.89 -25.98 2.74
CA VAL A 354 -0.87 -24.59 3.23
C VAL A 354 -2.06 -23.78 2.74
N LYS A 355 -2.72 -24.16 1.64
CA LYS A 355 -3.80 -23.35 1.03
C LYS A 355 -5.03 -23.16 1.90
N TRP A 356 -5.19 -23.92 2.99
CA TRP A 356 -6.28 -23.73 3.96
C TRP A 356 -5.96 -22.65 4.99
N ASP A 357 -4.71 -22.23 5.10
CA ASP A 357 -4.27 -21.18 6.02
C ASP A 357 -4.55 -19.79 5.41
N HIS A 358 -5.46 -19.04 6.03
CA HIS A 358 -5.85 -17.72 5.54
C HIS A 358 -4.71 -16.69 5.69
N VAL A 359 -3.84 -16.81 6.71
CA VAL A 359 -2.69 -15.91 6.86
C VAL A 359 -1.71 -16.17 5.72
N ALA A 360 -1.39 -17.43 5.43
CA ALA A 360 -0.48 -17.78 4.33
C ALA A 360 -1.01 -17.30 2.98
N LEU A 361 -2.31 -17.53 2.69
CA LEU A 361 -2.97 -17.09 1.46
C LEU A 361 -2.99 -15.57 1.31
N GLU A 362 -3.30 -14.83 2.38
CA GLU A 362 -3.31 -13.37 2.36
C GLU A 362 -1.89 -12.85 2.12
N VAL A 363 -0.88 -13.33 2.86
CA VAL A 363 0.51 -12.87 2.70
C VAL A 363 1.05 -13.18 1.30
N ASP A 364 0.81 -14.38 0.76
CA ASP A 364 1.18 -14.71 -0.62
C ASP A 364 0.53 -13.74 -1.62
N THR A 365 -0.76 -13.44 -1.44
CA THR A 365 -1.51 -12.48 -2.25
C THR A 365 -0.96 -11.05 -2.17
N LEU A 366 -0.53 -10.61 -1.00
CA LEU A 366 0.12 -9.31 -0.83
C LEU A 366 1.48 -9.29 -1.55
N ARG A 367 2.25 -10.38 -1.45
CA ARG A 367 3.56 -10.53 -2.12
C ARG A 367 3.44 -10.65 -3.64
N GLU A 368 2.29 -11.08 -4.16
CA GLU A 368 2.00 -10.95 -5.59
C GLU A 368 1.86 -9.48 -5.99
N GLN A 369 1.41 -8.57 -5.14
CA GLN A 369 1.12 -7.18 -5.55
C GLN A 369 2.24 -6.18 -5.18
N ARG A 370 3.00 -6.46 -4.13
CA ARG A 370 4.16 -5.67 -3.66
C ARG A 370 5.25 -6.63 -3.18
N PRO A 371 6.48 -6.59 -3.74
CA PRO A 371 7.53 -7.55 -3.36
C PRO A 371 7.90 -7.47 -1.88
N GLY A 372 8.12 -8.62 -1.24
CA GLY A 372 8.65 -8.68 0.14
C GLY A 372 7.70 -8.22 1.26
N MET A 373 6.38 -8.16 1.00
CA MET A 373 5.38 -7.87 2.03
C MET A 373 5.44 -8.88 3.18
N VAL A 374 5.30 -8.40 4.43
CA VAL A 374 5.55 -9.19 5.66
C VAL A 374 6.95 -9.79 5.59
N GLN A 375 7.94 -8.92 5.84
CA GLN A 375 9.34 -9.17 5.47
C GLN A 375 10.06 -10.16 6.41
N ARG A 376 9.57 -10.29 7.64
CA ARG A 376 10.23 -11.07 8.69
C ARG A 376 9.30 -12.14 9.25
N ASP A 377 9.88 -13.22 9.75
CA ASP A 377 9.14 -14.36 10.29
C ASP A 377 8.32 -13.95 11.52
N GLU A 378 8.90 -13.12 12.39
CA GLU A 378 8.19 -12.60 13.57
C GLU A 378 6.97 -11.78 13.18
N GLN A 379 7.04 -11.06 12.05
CA GLN A 379 5.90 -10.31 11.52
C GLN A 379 4.79 -11.23 11.07
N LEU A 380 5.10 -12.36 10.42
CA LEU A 380 4.13 -13.36 10.05
C LEU A 380 3.46 -13.96 11.29
N PHE A 381 4.25 -14.41 12.27
CA PHE A 381 3.74 -14.99 13.51
C PHE A 381 2.87 -14.00 14.30
N SER A 382 3.21 -12.71 14.28
CA SER A 382 2.40 -11.69 14.94
C SER A 382 1.00 -11.55 14.35
N ILE A 383 0.79 -11.87 13.07
CA ILE A 383 -0.55 -11.82 12.46
C ILE A 383 -1.45 -12.87 13.10
N TYR A 384 -0.97 -14.12 13.26
CA TYR A 384 -1.73 -15.18 13.91
C TYR A 384 -2.10 -14.80 15.35
N ALA A 385 -1.13 -14.27 16.12
CA ALA A 385 -1.36 -13.85 17.50
C ALA A 385 -2.37 -12.69 17.60
N LEU A 386 -2.20 -11.65 16.78
CA LEU A 386 -3.09 -10.48 16.77
C LEU A 386 -4.50 -10.82 16.29
N LEU A 387 -4.63 -11.73 15.33
CA LEU A 387 -5.94 -12.19 14.85
C LEU A 387 -6.67 -12.96 15.95
N HIS A 388 -5.97 -13.85 16.67
CA HIS A 388 -6.52 -14.56 17.81
C HIS A 388 -7.00 -13.58 18.90
N ASP A 389 -6.17 -12.60 19.28
CA ASP A 389 -6.52 -11.57 20.26
C ASP A 389 -7.73 -10.70 19.80
N GLY A 390 -7.77 -10.32 18.52
CA GLY A 390 -8.86 -9.52 17.94
C GLY A 390 -10.20 -10.26 17.86
N CYS A 391 -10.18 -11.55 17.56
CA CYS A 391 -11.36 -12.39 17.53
C CYS A 391 -11.90 -12.74 18.93
N LEU A 392 -11.05 -12.76 19.96
CA LEU A 392 -11.48 -12.95 21.35
C LEU A 392 -12.13 -11.68 21.93
N THR A 393 -11.58 -10.50 21.63
CA THR A 393 -12.07 -9.22 22.17
C THR A 393 -13.34 -8.69 21.52
N SER A 394 -13.78 -9.28 20.39
CA SER A 394 -14.99 -8.91 19.65
C SER A 394 -16.21 -9.80 19.97
N ARG A 395 -16.01 -10.86 20.77
CA ARG A 395 -17.07 -11.70 21.35
C ARG A 395 -17.47 -11.14 22.71
#